data_AF-A0A2V9V744-F1
#
_entry.id   AF-A0A2V9V744-F1
#
_cell.length_a   1.000
_cell.length_b   1.000
_cell.length_c   1.000
_cell.angle_alpha   90.00
_cell.angle_beta   90.00
_cell.angle_gamma   90.00
#
_symmetry.space_group_name_H-M   'P 1'
#
loop_
_entity.id
_entity.type
_entity.pdbx_description
1 polymer ?
#
loop_
_entity_poly.entity_id
_entity_poly.type
_entity_poly.pdbx_seq_one_letter_code
_entity_poly.pdbx_strand_id
1 'polypeptide(L)'
;WTATGTHNGDLPGIPRTGRRFSVTGMTIARIRNGKFVESWGNWDTLRLMQQLGVVPAEAKGRAAEKLASCAAGQGSRPAASSLHSRSNPSLIAT
;
A
#
# COMPACT_ATOMS: atom_id res chain seq x y z
N TRP A 1 -16.08 -10.04 13.85
CA TRP A 1 -16.93 -9.10 13.07
C TRP A 1 -16.02 -8.06 12.41
N THR A 2 -16.53 -7.38 11.39
CA THR A 2 -15.81 -6.32 10.66
C THR A 2 -16.72 -5.12 10.53
N ALA A 3 -16.21 -3.92 10.84
CA ALA A 3 -16.93 -2.67 10.70
C ALA A 3 -16.22 -1.77 9.70
N THR A 4 -16.99 -1.15 8.81
CA THR A 4 -16.50 -0.20 7.81
C THR A 4 -17.29 1.10 7.93
N GLY A 5 -16.65 2.22 7.59
CA GLY A 5 -17.29 3.53 7.71
C GLY A 5 -16.44 4.65 7.15
N THR A 6 -16.93 5.88 7.31
CA THR A 6 -16.20 7.11 6.99
C THR A 6 -16.12 7.97 8.25
N HIS A 7 -14.93 8.46 8.56
CA HIS A 7 -14.69 9.29 9.74
C HIS A 7 -15.18 10.74 9.51
N ASN A 8 -16.49 10.92 9.64
CA ASN A 8 -17.19 12.19 9.39
C ASN A 8 -17.51 12.97 10.67
N GLY A 9 -17.43 12.33 11.85
CA GLY A 9 -17.54 12.98 13.15
C GLY A 9 -16.19 13.09 13.82
N ASP A 10 -16.08 13.94 14.83
CA ASP A 10 -14.88 14.02 15.64
C ASP A 10 -14.81 12.82 16.60
N LEU A 11 -13.61 12.26 16.75
CA LEU A 11 -13.29 11.28 17.79
C LEU A 11 -12.51 11.97 18.92
N PRO A 12 -12.46 11.39 20.13
CA PRO A 12 -11.67 11.96 21.22
C PRO A 12 -10.22 12.18 20.81
N GLY A 13 -9.81 13.46 20.71
CA GLY A 13 -8.45 13.86 20.30
C GLY A 13 -8.14 13.75 18.81
N ILE A 14 -9.09 13.36 17.95
CA ILE A 14 -8.88 13.21 16.51
C ILE A 14 -10.02 13.94 15.76
N PRO A 15 -9.76 15.12 15.18
CA PRO A 15 -10.73 15.82 14.34
C PRO A 15 -11.18 14.96 13.15
N ARG A 16 -12.39 15.19 12.63
CA ARG A 16 -12.92 14.48 11.46
C ARG A 16 -11.91 14.52 10.32
N THR A 17 -11.59 13.35 9.76
CA THR A 17 -10.59 13.24 8.68
C THR A 17 -11.23 13.00 7.31
N GLY A 18 -12.53 12.67 7.26
CA GLY A 18 -13.24 12.31 6.03
C GLY A 18 -12.75 11.01 5.39
N ARG A 19 -11.87 10.26 6.05
CA ARG A 19 -11.28 9.03 5.52
C ARG A 19 -12.20 7.83 5.74
N ARG A 20 -12.23 6.93 4.76
CA ARG A 20 -12.84 5.61 4.92
C ARG A 20 -11.95 4.73 5.79
N PHE A 21 -12.58 3.92 6.64
CA PHE A 21 -11.89 2.95 7.48
C PHE A 21 -12.55 1.57 7.43
N SER A 22 -11.77 0.55 7.79
CA SER A 22 -12.18 -0.82 8.00
C SER A 22 -11.41 -1.43 9.17
N VAL A 23 -12.16 -1.85 10.19
CA VAL A 23 -11.62 -2.43 11.43
C VAL A 23 -12.24 -3.81 11.67
N THR A 24 -11.45 -4.71 12.20
CA THR A 24 -11.91 -6.03 12.64
C THR A 24 -11.96 -6.05 14.16
N GLY A 25 -12.93 -6.79 14.68
CA GLY A 25 -13.05 -7.02 16.10
C GLY A 25 -13.65 -8.37 16.43
N MET A 26 -13.56 -8.71 17.70
CA MET A 26 -14.08 -9.92 18.29
C MET A 26 -14.93 -9.54 19.49
N THR A 27 -16.03 -10.25 19.67
CA THR A 27 -16.83 -10.15 20.88
C THR A 27 -16.99 -11.56 21.44
N ILE A 28 -16.64 -11.73 22.71
CA ILE A 28 -16.88 -12.93 23.49
C ILE A 28 -18.08 -12.64 24.37
N ALA A 29 -19.09 -13.48 24.32
CA ALA A 29 -20.30 -13.36 25.13
C ALA A 29 -20.37 -14.53 26.12
N ARG A 30 -20.69 -14.23 27.38
CA ARG A 30 -21.01 -15.22 28.39
C ARG A 30 -22.53 -15.30 28.52
N ILE A 31 -23.07 -16.50 28.35
CA ILE A 31 -24.50 -16.79 28.46
C ILE A 31 -24.71 -17.73 29.65
N ARG A 32 -25.66 -17.39 30.53
CA ARG A 32 -26.07 -18.23 31.67
C ARG A 32 -27.59 -18.27 31.74
N ASN A 33 -28.16 -19.46 31.90
CA ASN A 33 -29.61 -19.67 31.98
C ASN A 33 -30.36 -19.05 30.77
N GLY A 34 -29.79 -19.20 29.57
CA GLY A 34 -30.35 -18.64 28.34
C GLY A 34 -30.29 -17.11 28.23
N LYS A 35 -29.64 -16.41 29.17
CA LYS A 35 -29.51 -14.95 29.18
C LYS A 35 -28.07 -14.52 28.96
N PHE A 36 -27.89 -13.43 28.24
CA PHE A 36 -26.62 -12.75 28.10
C PHE A 36 -26.26 -12.11 29.45
N VAL A 37 -25.18 -12.57 30.06
CA VAL A 37 -24.76 -12.06 31.38
C VAL A 37 -23.55 -11.16 31.30
N GLU A 38 -22.75 -11.26 30.24
CA GLU A 38 -21.55 -10.46 30.06
C GLU A 38 -21.03 -10.54 28.62
N SER A 39 -20.30 -9.51 28.20
CA SER A 39 -19.45 -9.61 27.01
C SER A 39 -18.18 -8.79 27.10
N TRP A 40 -17.16 -9.30 26.43
CA TRP A 40 -15.91 -8.62 26.20
C TRP A 40 -15.75 -8.38 24.71
N GLY A 41 -15.56 -7.12 24.34
CA GLY A 41 -15.24 -6.71 22.99
C GLY A 41 -13.78 -6.31 22.90
N ASN A 42 -13.11 -6.74 21.83
CA ASN A 42 -11.83 -6.20 21.42
C ASN A 42 -11.87 -5.88 19.93
N TRP A 43 -11.26 -4.77 19.51
CA TRP A 43 -11.20 -4.37 18.12
C TRP A 43 -9.92 -3.61 17.80
N ASP A 44 -9.54 -3.65 16.53
CA ASP A 44 -8.24 -3.16 16.05
C ASP A 44 -8.17 -1.63 15.99
N THR A 45 -7.96 -1.03 17.17
CA THR A 45 -7.89 0.42 17.36
C THR A 45 -6.61 1.00 16.74
N LEU A 46 -5.50 0.26 16.79
CA LEU A 46 -4.25 0.69 16.17
C LEU A 46 -4.41 0.86 14.66
N ARG A 47 -5.01 -0.13 13.99
CA ARG A 47 -5.30 -0.06 12.56
C ARG A 47 -6.24 1.09 12.21
N LEU A 48 -7.23 1.41 13.07
CA LEU A 48 -8.05 2.61 12.87
C LEU A 48 -7.18 3.87 12.90
N MET A 49 -6.38 4.06 13.95
CA MET A 49 -5.53 5.25 14.09
C MET A 49 -4.54 5.40 12.92
N GLN A 50 -4.01 4.30 12.41
CA GLN A 50 -3.17 4.29 11.20
C GLN A 50 -3.94 4.70 9.95
N GLN A 51 -5.15 4.19 9.74
CA GLN A 51 -6.00 4.58 8.61
C GLN A 51 -6.42 6.05 8.68
N LEU A 52 -6.68 6.56 9.88
CA LEU A 52 -6.99 7.97 10.10
C LEU A 52 -5.76 8.89 9.97
N GLY A 53 -4.55 8.33 9.99
CA GLY A 53 -3.28 9.07 9.82
C GLY A 53 -2.73 9.67 11.11
N VAL A 54 -3.23 9.25 12.27
CA VAL A 54 -2.79 9.71 13.60
C VAL A 54 -1.48 9.02 14.00
N VAL A 55 -1.37 7.74 13.66
CA VAL A 55 -0.17 6.94 13.88
C VAL A 55 0.38 6.53 12.52
N PRO A 56 1.70 6.60 12.28
CA PRO A 56 2.28 6.07 11.05
C PRO A 56 1.91 4.59 10.89
N ALA A 57 1.37 4.23 9.73
CA ALA A 57 1.29 2.82 9.38
C ALA A 57 2.72 2.32 9.20
N GLU A 58 3.05 1.20 9.84
CA GLU A 58 4.32 0.55 9.54
C GLU A 58 4.32 0.21 8.05
N ALA A 59 5.24 0.81 7.30
CA ALA A 59 5.34 0.61 5.87
C ALA A 59 5.40 -0.90 5.63
N LYS A 60 4.39 -1.44 4.94
CA LYS A 60 4.40 -2.83 4.49
C LYS A 60 5.64 -3.02 3.60
N GLY A 61 6.72 -3.46 4.22
CA GLY A 61 7.96 -3.88 3.61
C GLY A 61 8.76 -2.77 2.92
N ARG A 62 9.90 -2.42 3.53
CA ARG A 62 11.17 -2.10 2.82
C ARG A 62 11.57 -3.17 1.76
N ALA A 63 10.80 -4.25 1.61
CA ALA A 63 10.94 -5.30 0.61
C ALA A 63 10.46 -4.88 -0.80
N ALA A 64 9.47 -3.99 -0.95
CA ALA A 64 9.12 -3.46 -2.28
C ALA A 64 10.19 -2.49 -2.80
N GLU A 65 10.83 -1.75 -1.90
CA GLU A 65 11.88 -0.77 -2.20
C GLU A 65 13.18 -1.41 -2.68
N LYS A 66 13.56 -2.55 -2.09
CA LYS A 66 14.74 -3.33 -2.53
C LYS A 66 14.54 -3.97 -3.91
N LEU A 67 13.30 -4.33 -4.27
CA LEU A 67 12.96 -4.90 -5.59
C LEU A 67 12.96 -3.84 -6.69
N ALA A 68 12.47 -2.62 -6.40
CA ALA A 68 12.52 -1.50 -7.34
C ALA A 68 13.97 -1.01 -7.59
N SER A 69 14.82 -0.99 -6.56
CA SER A 69 16.24 -0.63 -6.71
C SER A 69 17.05 -1.66 -7.53
N CYS A 70 16.67 -2.94 -7.53
CA CYS A 70 17.27 -3.94 -8.41
C CYS A 70 16.81 -3.79 -9.88
N ALA A 71 15.55 -3.39 -10.11
CA ALA A 71 14.99 -3.23 -11.46
C ALA A 71 15.49 -1.95 -12.17
N ALA A 72 15.86 -0.90 -11.44
CA ALA A 72 16.33 0.36 -12.01
C ALA A 72 17.81 0.36 -12.47
N GLY A 73 18.58 -0.70 -12.14
CA GLY A 73 20.02 -0.75 -12.41
C GLY A 73 20.44 -1.35 -13.76
N GLN A 74 19.52 -1.88 -14.57
CA GLN A 74 19.86 -2.58 -15.82
C GLN A 74 18.90 -2.19 -16.95
N GLY A 75 19.33 -1.31 -17.86
CA GLY A 75 18.55 -1.11 -19.09
C GLY A 75 18.79 0.12 -19.95
N SER A 76 19.94 0.79 -19.95
CA SER A 76 20.26 1.75 -21.01
C SER A 76 21.00 1.04 -22.16
N ARG A 77 20.26 0.41 -23.07
CA ARG A 77 20.74 0.07 -24.43
C ARG A 77 20.15 1.09 -25.41
N PRO A 78 20.97 1.83 -26.19
CA PRO A 78 20.43 2.75 -27.17
C PRO A 78 19.86 2.00 -28.38
N ALA A 79 18.83 2.60 -28.98
CA ALA A 79 18.13 2.10 -30.15
C ALA A 79 19.08 1.94 -31.36
N ALA A 80 19.04 0.78 -31.99
CA ALA A 80 19.75 0.53 -33.26
C ALA A 80 18.98 1.23 -34.39
N SER A 81 19.51 2.35 -34.89
CA SER A 81 19.06 3.00 -36.12
C SER A 81 19.75 2.35 -37.32
N SER A 82 18.98 2.03 -38.34
CA SER A 82 19.33 1.25 -39.52
C SER A 82 20.37 1.89 -40.46
N LEU A 83 21.07 1.02 -41.20
CA LEU A 83 21.68 1.22 -42.53
C LEU A 83 22.86 2.22 -42.65
N HIS A 84 24.08 1.67 -42.67
CA HIS A 84 25.22 2.24 -43.41
C HIS A 84 26.08 1.08 -43.97
N SER A 85 25.74 0.60 -45.18
CA SER A 85 26.73 -0.08 -46.02
C SER A 85 27.64 1.01 -46.57
N ARG A 86 28.84 1.15 -46.00
CA ARG A 86 29.90 1.99 -46.53
C ARG A 86 30.83 1.11 -47.37
N SER A 87 30.79 1.29 -48.68
CA SER A 87 31.94 1.01 -49.55
C SER A 87 32.05 2.14 -50.57
N ASN A 88 33.05 3.00 -50.38
CA ASN A 88 33.63 3.92 -51.35
C ASN A 88 35.02 4.31 -50.79
N PRO A 89 36.08 4.66 -51.56
CA PRO A 89 36.04 5.07 -52.97
C PRO A 89 37.22 4.66 -53.89
N SER A 90 37.03 4.91 -55.18
CA SER A 90 38.01 5.31 -56.21
C SER A 90 39.10 4.32 -56.67
N LEU A 91 39.14 4.01 -57.98
CA LEU A 91 40.36 3.95 -58.81
C LEU A 91 40.01 3.96 -60.33
N ILE A 92 40.41 5.07 -61.00
CA ILE A 92 41.12 5.19 -62.31
C ILE A 92 40.40 4.68 -63.58
N ALA A 93 39.91 5.55 -64.49
CA ALA A 93 40.57 6.40 -65.50
C ALA A 93 40.85 5.71 -66.87
N THR A 94 40.57 6.49 -67.93
CA THR A 94 40.79 6.30 -69.39
C THR A 94 39.71 5.54 -70.15
#